data_AF-A0A259NIH0-F1
#
_entry.id   AF-A0A259NIH0-F1
#
_cell.length_a   1.000
_cell.length_b   1.000
_cell.length_c   1.000
_cell.angle_alpha   90.00
_cell.angle_beta   90.00
_cell.angle_gamma   90.00
#
_symmetry.space_group_name_H-M   'P 1'
#
loop_
_entity.id
_entity.type
_entity.pdbx_description
1 polymer ?
#
loop_
_entity_poly.entity_id
_entity_poly.type
_entity_poly.pdbx_seq_one_letter_code
_entity_poly.pdbx_strand_id
1 'polypeptide(L)' 'AYHYFSYFCRNKYGFYHLEPISRQNWLGQFDYIEQGGELVITSTTYDGQKEIRLSLAEYGCD' A
#
# COMPACT_ATOMS: atom_id res chain seq x y z
N ALA A 1 -4.92 -15.36 4.18
CA ALA A 1 -5.19 -13.94 4.50
C ALA A 1 -4.45 -13.07 3.49
N TYR A 2 -4.99 -11.90 3.15
CA TYR A 2 -4.36 -10.95 2.25
C TYR A 2 -4.51 -9.54 2.83
N HIS A 3 -3.64 -8.63 2.38
CA HIS A 3 -3.64 -7.22 2.76
C HIS A 3 -3.78 -6.36 1.51
N TYR A 4 -4.70 -5.40 1.58
CA TYR A 4 -4.88 -4.41 0.53
C TYR A 4 -4.23 -3.09 0.96
N PHE A 5 -3.46 -2.51 0.04
CA PHE A 5 -2.94 -1.16 0.15
C PHE A 5 -3.69 -0.29 -0.85
N SER A 6 -4.25 0.80 -0.38
CA SER A 6 -5.11 1.68 -1.18
C SER A 6 -4.98 3.12 -0.69
N TYR A 7 -5.11 4.07 -1.59
CA TYR A 7 -5.32 5.46 -1.20
C TYR A 7 -6.76 5.65 -0.71
N PHE A 8 -6.93 6.42 0.36
CA PHE A 8 -8.23 6.86 0.80
C PHE A 8 -8.54 8.22 0.19
N CYS A 9 -9.36 8.22 -0.85
CA CYS A 9 -9.61 9.37 -1.70
C CYS A 9 -10.98 9.99 -1.46
N ARG A 10 -11.06 11.31 -1.61
CA ARG A 10 -12.31 12.07 -1.53
C ARG A 10 -12.54 12.77 -2.86
N ASN A 11 -13.64 12.43 -3.53
CA ASN A 11 -13.96 13.04 -4.82
C ASN A 11 -14.51 14.47 -4.68
N LYS A 12 -14.67 15.16 -5.82
CA LYS A 12 -15.20 16.54 -5.88
C LYS A 12 -16.61 16.73 -5.31
N TYR A 13 -17.39 15.66 -5.17
CA TYR A 13 -18.73 15.68 -4.57
C TYR A 13 -18.71 15.38 -3.07
N GLY A 14 -17.52 15.15 -2.50
CA GLY A 14 -17.31 14.90 -1.08
C GLY A 14 -17.45 13.45 -0.65
N PHE A 15 -17.66 12.50 -1.56
CA PHE A 15 -17.74 11.07 -1.24
C PHE A 15 -16.35 10.44 -1.16
N TYR A 16 -16.19 9.50 -0.22
CA TYR A 16 -14.97 8.74 -0.03
C TYR A 16 -14.97 7.44 -0.81
N HIS A 17 -13.80 7.05 -1.30
CA HIS A 17 -13.56 5.76 -1.95
C HIS A 17 -12.11 5.32 -1.73
N LEU A 18 -11.83 4.05 -2.02
CA LEU A 18 -10.50 3.47 -1.93
C LEU A 18 -9.95 3.25 -3.34
N GLU A 19 -8.82 3.88 -3.66
CA GLU A 19 -8.11 3.64 -4.92
C GLU A 19 -7.06 2.55 -4.72
N PRO A 20 -7.18 1.39 -5.41
CA PRO A 20 -6.34 0.24 -5.14
C PRO A 20 -4.90 0.46 -5.64
N ILE A 21 -3.92 0.19 -4.77
CA ILE A 21 -2.50 0.24 -5.11
C ILE A 21 -1.95 -1.18 -5.27
N SER A 22 -2.10 -2.03 -4.24
CA SER A 22 -1.60 -3.41 -4.31
C SER A 22 -2.32 -4.38 -3.38
N ARG A 23 -2.13 -5.67 -3.66
CA ARG A 23 -2.56 -6.79 -2.81
C ARG A 23 -1.35 -7.64 -2.43
N GLN A 24 -1.06 -7.72 -1.13
CA GLN A 24 0.00 -8.58 -0.62
C GLN A 24 -0.58 -9.83 0.04
N ASN A 25 -0.06 -10.99 -0.35
CA ASN A 25 -0.48 -12.29 0.20
C ASN A 25 0.41 -12.75 1.37
N TRP A 26 1.13 -11.81 2.00
CA TRP A 26 1.97 -12.11 3.15
C TRP A 26 1.11 -12.34 4.39
N LEU A 27 1.53 -13.29 5.23
CA LEU A 27 0.92 -13.56 6.52
C LEU A 27 1.74 -12.86 7.61
N GLY A 28 1.09 -12.33 8.65
CA GLY A 28 1.76 -11.77 9.82
C GLY A 28 1.72 -10.24 9.86
N GLN A 29 2.70 -9.63 10.51
CA GLN A 29 2.82 -8.18 10.64
C GLN A 29 3.61 -7.57 9.49
N PHE A 30 3.22 -6.35 9.10
CA PHE A 30 3.86 -5.54 8.08
C PHE A 30 3.87 -4.10 8.54
N ASP A 31 4.92 -3.39 8.15
CA ASP A 31 5.03 -1.94 8.24
C ASP A 31 4.98 -1.37 6.82
N TYR A 32 4.49 -0.15 6.69
CA TYR A 32 4.45 0.54 5.40
C TYR A 32 4.75 2.02 5.56
N ILE A 33 5.41 2.58 4.56
CA ILE A 33 5.74 4.01 4.52
C ILE A 33 5.75 4.49 3.07
N GLU A 34 5.31 5.73 2.86
CA GLU A 34 5.54 6.43 1.61
C GLU A 34 6.90 7.14 1.68
N GLN A 35 7.80 6.81 0.77
CA GLN A 35 9.14 7.39 0.70
C GLN A 35 9.51 7.70 -0.75
N GLY A 36 9.73 8.98 -1.07
CA GLY A 36 10.22 9.39 -2.39
C GLY A 36 9.29 9.05 -3.56
N GLY A 37 7.97 9.01 -3.33
CA GLY A 37 7.00 8.61 -4.36
C GLY A 37 6.90 7.08 -4.54
N GLU A 38 7.46 6.30 -3.62
CA GLU A 38 7.27 4.86 -3.55
C GLU A 38 6.49 4.48 -2.28
N LEU A 39 5.64 3.47 -2.39
CA LEU A 39 5.11 2.74 -1.25
C LEU A 39 6.09 1.61 -0.93
N VAL A 40 6.74 1.73 0.24
CA VAL A 40 7.64 0.71 0.78
C VAL A 40 6.86 -0.10 1.79
N ILE A 41 6.74 -1.41 1.54
CA ILE A 41 6.07 -2.36 2.43
C ILE A 41 7.12 -3.33 2.93
N THR A 42 7.30 -3.38 4.24
CA THR A 42 8.24 -4.29 4.90
C THR A 42 7.46 -5.29 5.74
N SER A 43 7.92 -6.53 5.79
CA SER A 43 7.39 -7.55 6.69
C SER A 43 8.53 -8.34 7.30
N THR A 44 8.51 -8.47 8.62
CA THR A 44 9.43 -9.34 9.35
C THR A 44 8.77 -10.71 9.47
N THR A 45 9.23 -11.65 8.66
CA THR A 45 8.76 -13.03 8.69
C THR A 45 9.76 -13.93 9.40
N TYR A 46 9.36 -15.16 9.75
CA TYR A 46 10.27 -16.16 10.34
C TYR A 46 11.49 -16.43 9.43
N ASP A 47 11.30 -16.36 8.11
CA ASP A 47 12.34 -16.60 7.10
C ASP A 47 13.20 -15.35 6.81
N GLY A 48 13.02 -14.26 7.56
CA GLY A 48 13.73 -12.99 7.40
C GLY A 48 12.83 -11.82 6.99
N GLN A 49 13.46 -10.67 6.70
CA GLN A 49 12.77 -9.47 6.23
C GLN A 49 12.45 -9.56 4.73
N LYS A 50 11.23 -9.20 4.37
CA LYS A 50 10.79 -8.98 3.00
C LYS A 50 10.47 -7.50 2.82
N GLU A 51 10.93 -6.94 1.71
CA GLU A 51 10.62 -5.57 1.30
C GLU A 51 10.10 -5.59 -0.14
N ILE A 52 9.01 -4.85 -0.37
CA ILE A 52 8.55 -4.52 -1.71
C ILE A 52 8.46 -2.99 -1.81
N ARG A 53 8.89 -2.48 -2.95
CA ARG A 53 8.75 -1.07 -3.34
C ARG A 53 7.86 -0.98 -4.55
N LEU A 54 6.85 -0.12 -4.47
CA LEU A 54 5.92 0.14 -5.55
C LEU A 54 5.97 1.62 -5.89
N SER A 55 6.23 1.95 -7.15
CA SER A 55 6.12 3.34 -7.62
C SER A 55 4.68 3.81 -7.48
N LEU A 56 4.49 5.01 -6.93
CA LEU A 56 3.18 5.66 -6.77
C LEU A 56 2.86 6.61 -7.92
N ALA A 57 3.70 6.70 -8.95
CA ALA A 57 3.54 7.66 -10.05
C ALA A 57 2.20 7.50 -10.83
N GLU A 58 1.65 6.29 -10.86
CA GLU A 58 0.38 5.98 -11.53
C GLU A 58 -0.81 5.91 -10.55
N TYR A 59 -0.58 6.20 -9.27
CA TYR A 59 -1.58 6.09 -8.22
C TYR A 59 -1.82 7.46 -7.59
N GLY A 60 -3.07 7.77 -7.30
CA GLY A 60 -3.43 9.03 -6.68
C GLY A 60 -4.93 9.15 -6.50
N CYS A 61 -5.34 10.26 -5.91
CA CYS A 61 -6.74 10.64 -5.92
C CYS A 61 -7.01 11.50 -7.16
N ASP A 62 -7.94 11.06 -7.99
CA ASP A 62 -8.45 11.80 -9.15
C ASP A 62 -9.11 13.15 -8.77
#